data_AF-A0A1I3ZJE1-F1
#
_entry.id   AF-A0A1I3ZJE1-F1
#
_cell.length_a   1.000
_cell.length_b   1.000
_cell.length_c   1.000
_cell.angle_alpha   90.00
_cell.angle_beta   90.00
_cell.angle_gamma   90.00
#
_symmetry.space_group_name_H-M   'P 1'
#
loop_
_entity.id
_entity.type
_entity.pdbx_description
1 polymer ?
#
loop_
_entity_poly.entity_id
_entity_poly.type
_entity_poly.pdbx_seq_one_letter_code
_entity_poly.pdbx_strand_id
1 'polypeptide(L)'
;MTLYSRLFFSFFILSTSLLLSSCFSWGGGDKEVDMTPRYYVLDVERADVAADFPANRVLRLNPVRVVPHFKSKTLIFRVGENEYKAVEPHQFLVDPEVMFTNILKRWLQKSGQFSKVVTDDSVPADFTMDAAVTAFYGEKRPAYSPQSVIEMQFFMTAADNPEKLLFQTGLRVDVDIEQATPSNVVTGWKEGTEELLTTLEQDLSAYFAKVDAR
;
A
#
# COMPACT_ATOMS: atom_id res chain seq x y z
N MET A 1 -9.29 -62.22 -56.00
CA MET A 1 -8.41 -61.19 -55.42
C MET A 1 -9.26 -60.08 -54.77
N THR A 2 -10.16 -60.43 -53.83
CA THR A 2 -11.21 -59.51 -53.36
C THR A 2 -11.60 -59.65 -51.89
N LEU A 3 -11.18 -60.73 -51.20
CA LEU A 3 -11.52 -60.95 -49.78
C LEU A 3 -10.50 -60.30 -48.82
N TYR A 4 -9.20 -60.43 -49.11
CA TYR A 4 -8.13 -59.83 -48.31
C TYR A 4 -8.17 -58.31 -48.29
N SER A 5 -8.54 -57.67 -49.41
CA SER A 5 -8.67 -56.22 -49.51
C SER A 5 -9.81 -55.66 -48.64
N ARG A 6 -10.92 -56.40 -48.50
CA ARG A 6 -12.04 -55.99 -47.65
C ARG A 6 -11.76 -56.17 -46.17
N LEU A 7 -11.05 -57.24 -45.78
CA LEU A 7 -10.60 -57.40 -44.39
C LEU A 7 -9.57 -56.33 -43.99
N PHE A 8 -8.62 -56.00 -44.87
CA PHE A 8 -7.59 -54.99 -44.59
C PHE A 8 -8.20 -53.58 -44.44
N PHE A 9 -9.19 -53.24 -45.28
CA PHE A 9 -9.89 -51.95 -45.19
C PHE A 9 -10.76 -51.85 -43.92
N SER A 10 -11.39 -52.94 -43.51
CA SER A 10 -12.18 -52.98 -42.28
C SER A 10 -11.31 -52.90 -41.03
N PHE A 11 -10.12 -53.53 -41.03
CA PHE A 11 -9.14 -53.42 -39.95
C PHE A 11 -8.53 -52.01 -39.87
N PHE A 12 -8.30 -51.35 -41.02
CA PHE A 12 -7.78 -49.99 -41.09
C PHE A 12 -8.80 -48.96 -40.58
N ILE A 13 -10.09 -49.13 -40.89
CA ILE A 13 -11.17 -48.27 -40.36
C ILE A 13 -11.36 -48.49 -38.86
N LEU A 14 -11.34 -49.74 -38.38
CA LEU A 14 -11.51 -50.03 -36.95
C LEU A 14 -10.32 -49.49 -36.12
N SER A 15 -9.10 -49.56 -36.67
CA SER A 15 -7.88 -49.02 -36.05
C SER A 15 -7.81 -47.48 -36.07
N THR A 16 -8.48 -46.80 -37.02
CA THR A 16 -8.54 -45.32 -37.03
C THR A 16 -9.61 -44.78 -36.08
N SER A 17 -10.70 -45.51 -35.83
CA SER A 17 -11.69 -45.16 -34.80
C SER A 17 -11.17 -45.29 -33.36
N LEU A 18 -10.18 -46.16 -33.11
CA LEU A 18 -9.57 -46.33 -31.78
C LEU A 18 -8.52 -45.26 -31.43
N LEU A 19 -8.06 -44.46 -32.40
CA LEU A 19 -7.05 -43.40 -32.19
C LEU A 19 -7.66 -42.00 -31.95
N LEU A 20 -8.98 -41.84 -32.15
CA LEU A 20 -9.71 -40.59 -31.89
C LEU A 20 -10.25 -40.49 -30.46
N SER A 21 -10.09 -41.54 -29.64
CA SER A 21 -10.30 -41.52 -28.18
C SER A 21 -9.02 -41.13 -27.43
N SER A 22 -8.21 -40.26 -28.00
CA SER A 22 -7.19 -39.53 -27.25
C SER A 22 -7.88 -38.46 -26.43
N CYS A 23 -7.93 -38.70 -25.12
CA CYS A 23 -8.49 -37.87 -24.07
C CYS A 23 -8.40 -36.36 -24.36
N PHE A 24 -9.54 -35.74 -24.60
CA PHE A 24 -9.76 -34.33 -24.29
C PHE A 24 -9.54 -34.19 -22.78
N SER A 25 -8.30 -33.99 -22.37
CA SER A 25 -7.98 -33.53 -21.02
C SER A 25 -8.45 -32.08 -20.97
N TRP A 26 -9.73 -31.91 -20.60
CA TRP A 26 -10.29 -30.66 -20.11
C TRP A 26 -9.58 -30.36 -18.78
N GLY A 27 -8.31 -30.00 -18.86
CA GLY A 27 -7.45 -29.60 -17.75
C GLY A 27 -7.77 -28.19 -17.28
N GLY A 28 -9.05 -27.89 -17.12
CA GLY A 28 -9.53 -26.81 -16.27
C GLY A 28 -9.88 -27.43 -14.93
N GLY A 29 -8.87 -27.96 -14.23
CA GLY A 29 -9.06 -28.27 -12.82
C GLY A 29 -9.38 -26.93 -12.15
N ASP A 30 -10.56 -26.82 -11.55
CA ASP A 30 -10.88 -25.75 -10.62
C ASP A 30 -9.74 -25.74 -9.59
N LYS A 31 -8.80 -24.81 -9.75
CA LYS A 31 -7.79 -24.59 -8.72
C LYS A 31 -8.58 -24.12 -7.53
N GLU A 32 -8.67 -24.99 -6.53
CA GLU A 32 -9.27 -24.70 -5.24
C GLU A 32 -8.71 -23.35 -4.80
N VAL A 33 -9.57 -22.32 -4.78
CA VAL A 33 -9.16 -20.97 -4.42
C VAL A 33 -8.82 -21.02 -2.93
N ASP A 34 -7.58 -20.74 -2.57
CA ASP A 34 -7.14 -20.67 -1.17
C ASP A 34 -7.90 -19.55 -0.46
N MET A 35 -8.94 -19.93 0.30
CA MET A 35 -9.77 -19.01 1.08
C MET A 35 -9.25 -18.83 2.52
N THR A 36 -8.03 -19.28 2.82
CA THR A 36 -7.42 -19.09 4.14
C THR A 36 -7.15 -17.60 4.38
N PRO A 37 -7.70 -16.99 5.45
CA PRO A 37 -7.44 -15.59 5.77
C PRO A 37 -5.95 -15.28 5.93
N ARG A 38 -5.52 -14.19 5.31
CA ARG A 38 -4.13 -13.70 5.40
C ARG A 38 -4.11 -12.28 5.94
N TYR A 39 -3.34 -12.10 7.01
CA TYR A 39 -3.25 -10.83 7.71
C TYR A 39 -1.91 -10.15 7.45
N TYR A 40 -1.97 -8.83 7.25
CA TYR A 40 -0.82 -8.00 6.94
C TYR A 40 -0.65 -6.90 7.99
N VAL A 41 0.59 -6.53 8.25
CA VAL A 41 0.97 -5.38 9.04
C VAL A 41 1.93 -4.55 8.21
N LEU A 42 1.63 -3.26 8.07
CA LEU A 42 2.58 -2.31 7.52
C LEU A 42 3.45 -1.81 8.67
N ASP A 43 4.65 -2.36 8.81
CA ASP A 43 5.60 -1.92 9.82
C ASP A 43 6.71 -1.09 9.18
N VAL A 44 6.55 0.22 9.28
CA VAL A 44 7.46 1.24 8.78
C VAL A 44 7.99 2.00 10.00
N GLU A 45 9.30 2.12 10.06
CA GLU A 45 10.00 2.75 11.17
C GLU A 45 11.25 3.46 10.64
N ARG A 46 11.53 4.65 11.19
CA ARG A 46 12.76 5.37 10.91
C ARG A 46 13.94 4.57 11.45
N ALA A 47 14.91 4.26 10.58
CA ALA A 47 16.04 3.38 10.90
C ALA A 47 16.83 3.87 12.13
N ASP A 48 17.15 5.16 12.16
CA ASP A 48 17.90 5.78 13.26
C ASP A 48 17.02 6.72 14.09
N VAL A 49 17.52 7.06 15.28
CA VAL A 49 17.00 8.17 16.09
C VAL A 49 17.90 9.37 15.87
N ALA A 50 17.34 10.56 15.66
CA ALA A 50 18.11 11.78 15.54
C ALA A 50 19.01 12.00 16.78
N ALA A 51 20.22 12.51 16.55
CA ALA A 51 21.16 12.79 17.64
C ALA A 51 20.73 14.01 18.47
N ASP A 52 20.09 14.99 17.80
CA ASP A 52 19.67 16.25 18.39
C ASP A 52 18.17 16.46 18.22
N PHE A 53 17.59 17.12 19.22
CA PHE A 53 16.18 17.52 19.25
C PHE A 53 16.09 19.00 19.62
N PRO A 54 15.18 19.78 19.00
CA PRO A 54 14.95 21.16 19.42
C PRO A 54 14.45 21.18 20.87
N ALA A 55 14.72 22.26 21.61
CA ALA A 55 14.26 22.37 22.99
C ALA A 55 12.73 22.62 23.07
N ASN A 56 12.20 23.47 22.18
CA ASN A 56 10.84 24.02 22.28
C ASN A 56 10.09 23.85 20.96
N ARG A 57 9.66 22.62 20.64
CA ARG A 57 8.88 22.33 19.44
C ARG A 57 7.98 21.12 19.65
N VAL A 58 6.87 21.31 20.34
CA VAL A 58 5.91 20.25 20.65
C VAL A 58 4.86 20.16 19.55
N LEU A 59 4.72 18.97 18.97
CA LEU A 59 3.69 18.67 17.98
C LEU A 59 2.54 17.89 18.60
N ARG A 60 1.31 18.35 18.41
CA ARG A 60 0.11 17.50 18.54
C ARG A 60 -0.23 16.91 17.18
N LEU A 61 -0.18 15.58 17.08
CA LEU A 61 -0.62 14.84 15.91
C LEU A 61 -2.07 14.40 16.09
N ASN A 62 -2.95 14.89 15.23
CA ASN A 62 -4.32 14.39 15.14
C ASN A 62 -4.34 13.00 14.49
N PRO A 63 -5.39 12.18 14.71
CA PRO A 63 -5.53 10.89 14.03
C PRO A 63 -5.41 11.05 12.51
N VAL A 64 -4.56 10.24 11.89
CA VAL A 64 -4.41 10.22 10.44
C VAL A 64 -5.72 9.72 9.83
N ARG A 65 -6.29 10.51 8.93
CA ARG A 65 -7.51 10.13 8.20
C ARG A 65 -7.14 9.26 7.01
N VAL A 66 -7.99 8.29 6.70
CA VAL A 66 -7.89 7.54 5.44
C VAL A 66 -9.17 7.81 4.66
N VAL A 67 -9.04 8.19 3.39
CA VAL A 67 -10.24 8.47 2.58
C VAL A 67 -11.16 7.24 2.52
N PRO A 68 -12.50 7.42 2.45
CA PRO A 68 -13.45 6.33 2.66
C PRO A 68 -13.20 5.08 1.81
N HIS A 69 -12.69 5.25 0.59
CA HIS A 69 -12.42 4.16 -0.35
C HIS A 69 -11.28 3.22 0.10
N PHE A 70 -10.37 3.67 0.97
CA PHE A 70 -9.23 2.89 1.46
C PHE A 70 -9.28 2.62 2.97
N LYS A 71 -10.39 2.95 3.63
CA LYS A 71 -10.55 2.80 5.09
C LYS A 71 -10.74 1.34 5.53
N SER A 72 -11.15 0.45 4.63
CA SER A 72 -11.35 -0.97 4.92
C SER A 72 -10.03 -1.67 5.28
N LYS A 73 -10.10 -2.73 6.08
CA LYS A 73 -8.96 -3.63 6.32
C LYS A 73 -8.63 -4.48 5.09
N THR A 74 -9.59 -4.78 4.22
CA THR A 74 -9.32 -5.57 3.00
C THR A 74 -8.45 -4.78 2.03
N LEU A 75 -7.42 -5.43 1.48
CA LEU A 75 -6.52 -4.80 0.52
C LEU A 75 -7.28 -4.38 -0.74
N ILE A 76 -7.00 -3.18 -1.24
CA ILE A 76 -7.66 -2.58 -2.40
C ILE A 76 -6.72 -2.59 -3.61
N PHE A 77 -7.23 -3.06 -4.75
CA PHE A 77 -6.51 -3.09 -6.01
C PHE A 77 -7.28 -2.29 -7.05
N ARG A 78 -6.59 -1.42 -7.79
CA ARG A 78 -7.15 -0.79 -8.99
C ARG A 78 -7.01 -1.75 -10.17
N VAL A 79 -8.15 -2.12 -10.76
CA VAL A 79 -8.25 -3.11 -11.84
C VAL A 79 -8.69 -2.50 -13.18
N GLY A 80 -9.13 -1.24 -13.15
CA GLY A 80 -9.47 -0.44 -14.32
C GLY A 80 -9.29 1.05 -14.04
N GLU A 81 -9.59 1.91 -15.01
CA GLU A 81 -9.40 3.35 -14.86
C GLU A 81 -10.17 3.92 -13.65
N ASN A 82 -11.42 3.50 -13.45
CA ASN A 82 -12.24 3.92 -12.31
C ASN A 82 -12.80 2.71 -11.56
N GLU A 83 -12.09 1.58 -11.61
CA GLU A 83 -12.55 0.31 -11.05
C GLU A 83 -11.55 -0.19 -10.01
N TYR A 84 -12.08 -0.42 -8.79
CA TYR A 84 -11.33 -0.92 -7.65
C TYR A 84 -11.98 -2.20 -7.13
N LYS A 85 -11.14 -3.13 -6.67
CA LYS A 85 -11.55 -4.41 -6.13
C LYS A 85 -10.89 -4.67 -4.79
N ALA A 86 -11.70 -5.04 -3.80
CA ALA A 86 -11.22 -5.59 -2.55
C ALA A 86 -10.73 -7.03 -2.78
N VAL A 87 -9.53 -7.35 -2.27
CA VAL A 87 -8.88 -8.65 -2.47
C VAL A 87 -9.05 -9.52 -1.23
N GLU A 88 -10.12 -10.31 -1.20
CA GLU A 88 -10.30 -11.32 -0.17
C GLU A 88 -9.47 -12.59 -0.48
N PRO A 89 -8.98 -13.33 0.55
CA PRO A 89 -9.18 -13.12 1.98
C PRO A 89 -8.01 -12.35 2.65
N HIS A 90 -7.49 -11.30 2.00
CA HIS A 90 -6.29 -10.57 2.43
C HIS A 90 -6.65 -9.25 3.13
N GLN A 91 -6.23 -9.10 4.38
CA GLN A 91 -6.65 -7.98 5.23
C GLN A 91 -5.51 -7.44 6.10
N PHE A 92 -5.55 -6.17 6.45
CA PHE A 92 -4.73 -5.61 7.51
C PHE A 92 -5.18 -6.14 8.87
N LEU A 93 -4.23 -6.35 9.77
CA LEU A 93 -4.51 -6.77 11.15
C LEU A 93 -5.17 -5.61 11.94
N VAL A 94 -4.70 -4.39 11.70
CA VAL A 94 -5.12 -3.16 12.38
C VAL A 94 -5.86 -2.25 11.40
N ASP A 95 -6.77 -1.41 11.90
CA ASP A 95 -7.44 -0.41 11.07
C ASP A 95 -6.44 0.55 10.44
N PRO A 96 -6.55 0.87 9.13
CA PRO A 96 -5.60 1.73 8.44
C PRO A 96 -5.35 3.08 9.13
N GLU A 97 -6.39 3.75 9.64
CA GLU A 97 -6.25 5.03 10.37
C GLU A 97 -5.36 4.89 11.62
N VAL A 98 -5.57 3.83 12.40
CA VAL A 98 -4.77 3.54 13.61
C VAL A 98 -3.33 3.18 13.21
N MET A 99 -3.17 2.37 12.18
CA MET A 99 -1.88 1.96 11.64
C MET A 99 -1.05 3.16 11.20
N PHE A 100 -1.59 4.02 10.34
CA PHE A 100 -0.87 5.21 9.85
C PHE A 100 -0.63 6.26 10.94
N THR A 101 -1.55 6.43 11.89
CA THR A 101 -1.33 7.30 13.05
C THR A 101 -0.11 6.85 13.86
N ASN A 102 0.01 5.55 14.11
CA ASN A 102 1.14 4.99 14.86
C ASN A 102 2.46 5.07 14.08
N ILE A 103 2.44 4.78 12.77
CA ILE A 103 3.62 4.90 11.90
C ILE A 103 4.12 6.35 11.91
N LEU A 104 3.26 7.32 11.60
CA LEU A 104 3.65 8.73 11.51
C LEU A 104 4.13 9.27 12.85
N LYS A 105 3.44 8.92 13.95
CA LYS A 105 3.85 9.30 15.30
C LYS A 105 5.26 8.80 15.61
N ARG A 106 5.52 7.49 15.44
CA ARG A 106 6.83 6.90 15.73
C ARG A 106 7.92 7.51 14.86
N TRP A 107 7.63 7.76 13.59
CA TRP A 107 8.57 8.39 12.67
C TRP A 107 8.97 9.79 13.14
N LEU A 108 7.98 10.65 13.41
CA LEU A 108 8.21 12.04 13.84
C LEU A 108 8.84 12.13 15.24
N GLN A 109 8.59 11.15 16.11
CA GLN A 109 9.27 11.06 17.41
C GLN A 109 10.78 10.77 17.29
N LYS A 110 11.20 10.12 16.20
CA LYS A 110 12.60 9.77 15.95
C LYS A 110 13.32 10.73 15.02
N SER A 111 12.59 11.60 14.30
CA SER A 111 13.14 12.43 13.24
C SER A 111 13.99 13.62 13.70
N GLY A 112 13.93 13.97 14.99
CA GLY A 112 14.58 15.18 15.52
C GLY A 112 13.89 16.48 15.09
N GLN A 113 12.78 16.41 14.36
CA GLN A 113 12.06 17.60 13.90
C GLN A 113 11.27 18.28 15.02
N PHE A 114 10.90 17.54 16.07
CA PHE A 114 10.08 18.00 17.19
C PHE A 114 10.69 17.55 18.52
N SER A 115 10.57 18.37 19.56
CA SER A 115 11.03 18.04 20.91
C SER A 115 10.15 16.97 21.56
N LYS A 116 8.87 16.95 21.20
CA LYS A 116 7.89 15.96 21.63
C LYS A 116 6.76 15.85 20.61
N VAL A 117 6.27 14.63 20.37
CA VAL A 117 5.06 14.38 19.58
C VAL A 117 4.02 13.72 20.48
N VAL A 118 2.89 14.40 20.67
CA VAL A 118 1.74 13.94 21.46
C VAL A 118 0.53 13.70 20.57
N THR A 119 -0.43 12.94 21.07
CA THR A 119 -1.69 12.60 20.38
C THR A 119 -2.92 13.01 21.17
N ASP A 120 -2.70 13.80 22.22
CA ASP A 120 -3.69 14.28 23.18
C ASP A 120 -3.25 15.67 23.66
N ASP A 121 -4.07 16.29 24.52
CA ASP A 121 -3.82 17.62 25.08
C ASP A 121 -3.06 17.56 26.42
N SER A 122 -2.34 16.46 26.71
CA SER A 122 -1.60 16.30 27.98
C SER A 122 -0.45 17.30 28.15
N VAL A 123 0.06 17.85 27.06
CA VAL A 123 1.11 18.87 27.04
C VAL A 123 0.71 19.97 26.07
N PRO A 124 0.90 21.27 26.42
CA PRO A 124 0.73 22.36 25.47
C PRO A 124 1.57 22.12 24.22
N ALA A 125 0.92 22.10 23.07
CA ALA A 125 1.59 21.98 21.78
C ALA A 125 1.87 23.36 21.18
N ASP A 126 2.94 23.45 20.40
CA ASP A 126 3.25 24.63 19.59
C ASP A 126 2.63 24.50 18.19
N PHE A 127 2.54 23.26 17.70
CA PHE A 127 2.03 22.91 16.37
C PHE A 127 0.94 21.85 16.47
N THR A 128 -0.01 21.89 15.54
CA THR A 128 -0.94 20.78 15.28
C THR A 128 -0.70 20.26 13.88
N MET A 129 -0.67 18.94 13.70
CA MET A 129 -0.60 18.30 12.39
C MET A 129 -1.83 17.46 12.11
N ASP A 130 -2.44 17.71 10.95
CA ASP A 130 -3.43 16.86 10.31
C ASP A 130 -2.77 16.16 9.11
N ALA A 131 -3.05 14.87 8.96
CA ALA A 131 -2.59 14.09 7.82
C ALA A 131 -3.71 13.21 7.26
N ALA A 132 -3.67 12.96 5.96
CA ALA A 132 -4.64 12.11 5.27
C ALA A 132 -3.95 11.20 4.25
N VAL A 133 -4.32 9.92 4.24
CA VAL A 133 -3.97 8.98 3.17
C VAL A 133 -5.03 9.11 2.07
N THR A 134 -4.62 9.57 0.89
CA THR A 134 -5.50 9.88 -0.24
C THR A 134 -5.45 8.83 -1.35
N ALA A 135 -4.38 8.04 -1.42
CA ALA A 135 -4.28 6.85 -2.25
C ALA A 135 -3.56 5.72 -1.49
N PHE A 136 -4.11 4.52 -1.53
CA PHE A 136 -3.50 3.35 -0.91
C PHE A 136 -4.02 2.06 -1.56
N TYR A 137 -3.43 1.71 -2.70
CA TYR A 137 -3.90 0.59 -3.52
C TYR A 137 -2.74 -0.04 -4.30
N GLY A 138 -2.88 -1.31 -4.69
CA GLY A 138 -2.02 -1.95 -5.70
C GLY A 138 -2.63 -1.81 -7.09
N GLU A 139 -1.83 -1.72 -8.15
CA GLU A 139 -2.36 -1.68 -9.51
C GLU A 139 -1.50 -2.44 -10.52
N LYS A 140 -2.13 -2.89 -11.59
CA LYS A 140 -1.44 -3.42 -12.77
C LYS A 140 -2.15 -2.93 -14.02
N ARG A 141 -1.46 -2.12 -14.81
CA ARG A 141 -1.93 -1.69 -16.13
C ARG A 141 -1.19 -2.46 -17.22
N PRO A 142 -1.82 -2.85 -18.34
CA PRO A 142 -1.16 -3.62 -19.39
C PRO A 142 0.12 -2.99 -19.96
N ALA A 143 0.23 -1.65 -19.93
CA ALA A 143 1.34 -0.89 -20.49
C ALA A 143 2.45 -0.55 -19.48
N TYR A 144 2.30 -0.90 -18.20
CA TYR A 144 3.20 -0.49 -17.12
C TYR A 144 3.58 -1.69 -16.24
N SER A 145 4.70 -1.56 -15.53
CA SER A 145 5.00 -2.40 -14.37
C SER A 145 3.80 -2.40 -13.41
N PRO A 146 3.51 -3.53 -12.74
CA PRO A 146 2.64 -3.51 -11.57
C PRO A 146 3.22 -2.55 -10.51
N GLN A 147 2.34 -1.84 -9.80
CA GLN A 147 2.75 -0.81 -8.84
C GLN A 147 2.03 -0.97 -7.51
N SER A 148 2.72 -0.53 -6.45
CA SER A 148 2.13 -0.25 -5.16
C SER A 148 2.09 1.26 -4.93
N VAL A 149 0.90 1.81 -4.73
CA VAL A 149 0.67 3.24 -4.69
C VAL A 149 0.34 3.66 -3.27
N ILE A 150 1.04 4.67 -2.78
CA ILE A 150 0.67 5.43 -1.58
C ILE A 150 0.72 6.93 -1.85
N GLU A 151 -0.27 7.65 -1.34
CA GLU A 151 -0.32 9.10 -1.38
C GLU A 151 -0.83 9.64 -0.05
N MET A 152 -0.16 10.66 0.46
CA MET A 152 -0.53 11.34 1.70
C MET A 152 -0.44 12.85 1.58
N GLN A 153 -1.30 13.53 2.32
CA GLN A 153 -1.29 14.99 2.49
C GLN A 153 -1.04 15.33 3.95
N PHE A 154 -0.30 16.41 4.18
CA PHE A 154 0.10 16.88 5.50
C PHE A 154 -0.16 18.37 5.62
N PHE A 155 -0.71 18.78 6.75
CA PHE A 155 -1.00 20.16 7.09
C PHE A 155 -0.53 20.40 8.52
N MET A 156 0.25 21.45 8.74
CA MET A 156 0.67 21.87 10.08
C MET A 156 0.24 23.31 10.34
N THR A 157 -0.45 23.54 11.45
CA THR A 157 -0.94 24.85 11.90
C THR A 157 -0.30 25.24 13.23
N ALA A 158 -0.39 26.53 13.58
CA ALA A 158 -0.08 26.95 14.94
C ALA A 158 -1.13 26.38 15.90
N ALA A 159 -0.72 25.85 17.06
CA ALA A 159 -1.65 25.25 18.01
C ALA A 159 -2.59 26.28 18.67
N ASP A 160 -2.13 27.51 18.84
CA ASP A 160 -2.88 28.64 19.40
C ASP A 160 -3.79 29.35 18.37
N ASN A 161 -3.54 29.13 17.08
CA ASN A 161 -4.32 29.69 15.98
C ASN A 161 -4.45 28.67 14.83
N PRO A 162 -5.48 27.81 14.86
CA PRO A 162 -5.72 26.79 13.83
C PRO A 162 -5.91 27.32 12.41
N GLU A 163 -6.29 28.59 12.23
CA GLU A 163 -6.42 29.22 10.90
C GLU A 163 -5.06 29.57 10.29
N LYS A 164 -4.02 29.65 11.12
CA LYS A 164 -2.65 29.95 10.68
C LYS A 164 -1.98 28.67 10.18
N LEU A 165 -2.12 28.39 8.89
CA LEU A 165 -1.35 27.36 8.19
C LEU A 165 0.14 27.74 8.15
N LEU A 166 0.98 26.83 8.62
CA LEU A 166 2.43 27.02 8.71
C LEU A 166 3.18 26.20 7.65
N PHE A 167 2.72 24.97 7.40
CA PHE A 167 3.32 24.04 6.45
C PHE A 167 2.24 23.18 5.80
N GLN A 168 2.39 22.91 4.51
CA GLN A 168 1.54 22.01 3.76
C GLN A 168 2.34 21.32 2.67
N THR A 169 2.17 20.01 2.52
CA THR A 169 2.73 19.23 1.41
C THR A 169 1.81 18.06 1.06
N GLY A 170 1.91 17.58 -0.18
CA GLY A 170 1.23 16.40 -0.68
C GLY A 170 2.25 15.54 -1.42
N LEU A 171 2.36 14.27 -1.01
CA LEU A 171 3.39 13.35 -1.47
C LEU A 171 2.74 12.09 -2.02
N ARG A 172 3.22 11.65 -3.18
CA ARG A 172 2.80 10.43 -3.86
C ARG A 172 4.02 9.60 -4.22
N VAL A 173 3.99 8.33 -3.89
CA VAL A 173 5.02 7.36 -4.28
C VAL A 173 4.35 6.18 -4.98
N ASP A 174 4.85 5.89 -6.18
CA ASP A 174 4.42 4.77 -7.02
C ASP A 174 5.60 3.79 -7.09
N VAL A 175 5.57 2.72 -6.28
CA VAL A 175 6.66 1.73 -6.21
C VAL A 175 6.42 0.63 -7.23
N ASP A 176 7.37 0.43 -8.15
CA ASP A 176 7.34 -0.69 -9.09
C ASP A 176 7.53 -2.03 -8.35
N ILE A 177 6.63 -2.98 -8.58
CA ILE A 177 6.67 -4.31 -7.99
C ILE A 177 6.64 -5.38 -9.08
N GLU A 178 7.26 -6.54 -8.81
CA GLU A 178 7.37 -7.61 -9.80
C GLU A 178 6.00 -8.09 -10.32
N GLN A 179 5.03 -8.20 -9.40
CA GLN A 179 3.68 -8.69 -9.66
C GLN A 179 2.69 -8.04 -8.69
N ALA A 180 1.50 -7.70 -9.18
CA ALA A 180 0.38 -7.25 -8.35
C ALA A 180 -0.24 -8.42 -7.56
N THR A 181 0.51 -8.95 -6.60
CA THR A 181 0.03 -9.89 -5.58
C THR A 181 -0.13 -9.15 -4.24
N PRO A 182 -1.02 -9.60 -3.33
CA PRO A 182 -1.19 -8.96 -2.03
C PRO A 182 0.12 -8.79 -1.25
N SER A 183 0.99 -9.80 -1.24
CA SER A 183 2.28 -9.73 -0.54
C SER A 183 3.20 -8.67 -1.15
N ASN A 184 3.33 -8.65 -2.48
CA ASN A 184 4.22 -7.70 -3.16
C ASN A 184 3.72 -6.26 -3.03
N VAL A 185 2.40 -6.06 -3.09
CA VAL A 185 1.80 -4.74 -2.87
C VAL A 185 2.08 -4.23 -1.46
N VAL A 186 1.92 -5.08 -0.43
CA VAL A 186 2.25 -4.69 0.95
C VAL A 186 3.74 -4.36 1.12
N THR A 187 4.63 -5.14 0.49
CA THR A 187 6.07 -4.81 0.46
C THR A 187 6.32 -3.46 -0.20
N GLY A 188 5.72 -3.21 -1.37
CA GLY A 188 5.84 -1.93 -2.05
C GLY A 188 5.25 -0.76 -1.27
N TRP A 189 4.17 -0.95 -0.50
CA TRP A 189 3.66 0.08 0.40
C TRP A 189 4.61 0.37 1.54
N LYS A 190 5.34 -0.64 2.06
CA LYS A 190 6.34 -0.43 3.10
C LYS A 190 7.43 0.50 2.59
N GLU A 191 8.00 0.17 1.43
CA GLU A 191 9.01 0.98 0.76
C GLU A 191 8.50 2.38 0.43
N GLY A 192 7.31 2.48 -0.18
CA GLY A 192 6.74 3.77 -0.56
C GLY A 192 6.40 4.66 0.63
N THR A 193 5.98 4.08 1.77
CA THR A 193 5.75 4.84 3.00
C THR A 193 7.06 5.32 3.62
N GLU A 194 8.11 4.51 3.57
CA GLU A 194 9.44 4.90 4.07
C GLU A 194 10.02 6.05 3.25
N GLU A 195 9.94 5.98 1.92
CA GLU A 195 10.34 7.07 1.02
C GLU A 195 9.52 8.33 1.30
N LEU A 196 8.19 8.21 1.34
CA LEU A 196 7.27 9.32 1.59
C LEU A 196 7.57 10.04 2.91
N LEU A 197 7.79 9.30 4.00
CA LEU A 197 8.09 9.88 5.31
C LEU A 197 9.50 10.48 5.39
N THR A 198 10.45 9.93 4.63
CA THR A 198 11.79 10.51 4.47
C THR A 198 11.70 11.87 3.76
N THR A 199 10.91 11.97 2.68
CA THR A 199 10.68 13.25 2.00
C THR A 199 9.96 14.26 2.91
N LEU A 200 8.93 13.84 3.65
CA LEU A 200 8.26 14.69 4.63
C LEU A 200 9.24 15.25 5.67
N GLU A 201 10.15 14.41 6.18
CA GLU A 201 11.17 14.83 7.15
C GLU A 201 12.10 15.89 6.56
N GLN A 202 12.53 15.72 5.30
CA GLN A 202 13.36 16.70 4.60
C GLN A 202 12.63 18.03 4.41
N ASP A 203 11.35 17.99 4.02
CA ASP A 203 10.50 19.16 3.85
C ASP A 203 10.32 19.94 5.17
N LEU A 204 10.09 19.22 6.27
CA LEU A 204 9.99 19.81 7.61
C LEU A 204 11.32 20.44 8.05
N SER A 205 12.44 19.75 7.82
CA SER A 205 13.77 20.27 8.11
C SER A 205 14.03 21.59 7.37
N ALA A 206 13.73 21.63 6.07
CA ALA A 206 13.88 22.81 5.24
C ALA A 206 12.95 23.97 5.68
N TYR A 207 11.73 23.65 6.14
CA TYR A 207 10.82 24.64 6.72
C TYR A 207 11.41 25.24 7.99
N PHE A 208 11.84 24.42 8.95
CA PHE A 208 12.33 24.88 10.24
C PHE A 208 13.65 25.65 10.13
N ALA A 209 14.56 25.25 9.24
CA ALA A 209 15.78 26.00 8.97
C ALA A 209 15.49 27.45 8.52
N LYS A 210 14.40 27.68 7.76
CA LYS A 210 13.98 29.03 7.34
C LYS A 210 13.32 29.82 8.47
N VAL A 211 12.62 29.14 9.38
CA VAL A 211 11.98 29.78 10.54
C VAL A 211 13.04 30.20 11.55
N ASP A 212 13.99 29.32 11.86
CA ASP A 212 15.03 29.54 12.87
C ASP A 212 16.08 30.59 12.42
N ALA A 213 16.15 30.89 11.11
CA ALA A 213 17.03 31.92 10.55
C ALA A 213 16.45 33.35 10.57
N ARG A 214 15.19 33.53 10.99
CA ARG A 214 14.51 34.83 11.07
C ARG A 214 14.59 35.41 12.48
#